data_AF-A0A351HXV5-F1
#
_entry.id   AF-A0A351HXV5-F1
#
_cell.length_a   1.000
_cell.length_b   1.000
_cell.length_c   1.000
_cell.angle_alpha   90.00
_cell.angle_beta   90.00
_cell.angle_gamma   90.00
#
_symmetry.space_group_name_H-M   'P 1'
#
loop_
_entity.id
_entity.type
_entity.pdbx_description
1 polymer ?
#
loop_
_entity_poly.entity_id
_entity_poly.type
_entity_poly.pdbx_seq_one_letter_code
_entity_poly.pdbx_strand_id
1 'polypeptide(L)' 'MEIPGHETMVVEHVTFDYNGTLAVDGYLVAGLKERLVALAELVEVHILTADTFGLVREQCGDLPVT' A
#
# COMPACT_ATOMS: atom_id res chain seq x y z
N MET A 1 11.17 5.45 -14.91
CA MET A 1 11.44 4.04 -15.23
C MET A 1 11.55 3.93 -16.74
N GLU A 2 12.64 3.35 -17.24
CA GLU A 2 12.81 3.08 -18.67
C GLU A 2 12.30 1.68 -18.98
N ILE A 3 11.29 1.56 -19.84
CA ILE A 3 10.79 0.28 -20.36
C ILE A 3 11.06 0.26 -21.86
N PRO A 4 11.78 -0.73 -22.41
CA PRO A 4 12.07 -0.78 -23.85
C PRO A 4 10.79 -0.69 -24.68
N GLY A 5 10.77 0.23 -25.64
CA GLY A 5 9.59 0.47 -26.50
C GLY A 5 8.54 1.42 -25.92
N HIS A 6 8.79 2.01 -24.75
CA HIS A 6 7.93 3.01 -24.13
C HIS A 6 8.72 4.30 -23.85
N GLU A 7 7.99 5.41 -23.70
CA GLU A 7 8.56 6.63 -23.11
C GLU A 7 8.88 6.40 -21.63
N THR A 8 9.75 7.24 -21.07
CA THR A 8 10.06 7.22 -19.64
C THR A 8 8.78 7.34 -18.81
N MET A 9 8.48 6.33 -18.01
CA MET A 9 7.30 6.32 -17.15
C MET A 9 7.65 6.79 -15.73
N VAL A 10 6.79 7.62 -15.16
CA VAL A 10 6.82 7.99 -13.75
C VAL A 10 5.67 7.29 -13.05
N VAL A 11 5.98 6.58 -11.96
CA VAL A 11 4.95 5.96 -11.12
C VAL A 11 4.59 6.98 -10.05
N GLU A 12 3.36 7.49 -10.09
CA GLU A 12 2.86 8.45 -9.11
C GLU A 12 2.06 7.77 -8.01
N HIS A 13 1.36 6.69 -8.35
CA HIS A 13 0.46 5.99 -7.44
C HIS A 13 0.69 4.48 -7.46
N VAL A 14 0.56 3.86 -6.29
CA VAL A 14 0.53 2.41 -6.13
C VAL A 14 -0.68 2.03 -5.29
N THR A 15 -1.44 1.04 -5.77
CA THR A 15 -2.63 0.55 -5.08
C THR A 15 -2.43 -0.90 -4.66
N PHE A 16 -2.77 -1.21 -3.41
CA PHE A 16 -2.73 -2.57 -2.86
C PHE A 16 -4.14 -3.04 -2.48
N ASP A 17 -4.44 -4.30 -2.75
CA ASP A 17 -5.52 -4.99 -2.02
C ASP A 17 -5.05 -5.30 -0.60
N TYR A 18 -5.90 -5.09 0.41
CA TYR A 18 -5.49 -5.32 1.79
C TYR A 18 -5.37 -6.81 2.13
N ASN A 19 -6.47 -7.55 1.94
CA ASN A 19 -6.53 -8.96 2.30
C ASN A 19 -5.93 -9.82 1.19
N GLY A 20 -4.93 -10.65 1.52
CA GLY A 20 -4.25 -11.49 0.52
C GLY A 20 -3.03 -10.84 -0.15
N THR A 21 -2.71 -9.59 0.20
CA THR A 21 -1.42 -8.95 -0.14
C THR A 21 -0.72 -8.37 1.08
N LEU A 22 -1.39 -7.50 1.85
CA LEU A 22 -0.78 -6.78 2.97
C LEU A 22 -1.00 -7.45 4.34
N ALA A 23 -2.06 -8.26 4.45
CA ALA A 23 -2.51 -8.80 5.73
C ALA A 23 -2.84 -10.29 5.68
N VAL A 24 -2.69 -10.94 6.84
CA VAL A 24 -3.18 -12.29 7.14
C VAL A 24 -4.21 -12.18 8.26
N ASP A 25 -5.41 -12.71 8.03
CA ASP A 25 -6.55 -12.61 8.95
C ASP A 25 -6.87 -11.17 9.40
N GLY A 26 -6.65 -10.19 8.51
CA GLY A 26 -6.91 -8.78 8.76
C GLY A 26 -5.79 -8.02 9.47
N TYR A 27 -4.73 -8.69 9.91
CA TYR A 27 -3.56 -8.08 10.54
C TYR A 27 -2.44 -7.85 9.54
N LEU A 28 -1.85 -6.65 9.54
CA LEU A 28 -0.69 -6.35 8.71
C LEU A 28 0.46 -7.32 9.00
N VAL A 29 1.09 -7.82 7.95
CA VAL A 29 2.28 -8.66 8.08
C VAL A 29 3.40 -7.88 8.77
N ALA A 30 4.16 -8.55 9.63
CA ALA A 30 5.25 -7.92 10.36
C ALA A 30 6.28 -7.27 9.41
N GLY A 31 6.70 -6.04 9.74
CA GLY A 31 7.66 -5.28 8.95
C GLY A 31 7.07 -4.55 7.73
N LEU A 32 5.76 -4.67 7.47
CA LEU A 32 5.12 -4.04 6.33
C LEU A 32 4.81 -2.56 6.57
N LYS A 33 4.59 -2.15 7.84
CA LYS A 33 4.37 -0.76 8.21
C LYS A 33 5.55 0.12 7.79
N GLU A 34 6.77 -0.29 8.14
CA GLU A 34 8.00 0.43 7.83
C GLU A 34 8.25 0.49 6.32
N ARG A 35 7.91 -0.59 5.60
CA ARG A 35 8.03 -0.65 4.14
C ARG A 35 7.03 0.23 3.43
N LEU A 36 5.79 0.31 3.93
CA LEU A 36 4.76 1.19 3.39
C LEU A 36 5.13 2.66 3.60
N VAL A 37 5.69 3.02 4.77
CA VAL A 37 6.22 4.36 5.02
C VAL A 37 7.34 4.69 4.04
N ALA A 38 8.35 3.81 3.90
CA ALA A 38 9.46 4.04 2.98
C ALA A 38 8.99 4.12 1.51
N LEU A 39 7.96 3.36 1.12
CA LEU A 39 7.38 3.45 -0.21
C LEU A 39 6.63 4.77 -0.43
N ALA A 40 5.92 5.25 0.60
CA ALA A 40 5.16 6.49 0.55
C ALA A 40 6.05 7.75 0.41
N GLU A 41 7.35 7.64 0.74
CA GLU A 41 8.34 8.69 0.44
C GLU A 41 8.60 8.86 -1.07
N LEU A 42 8.25 7.86 -1.89
CA LEU A 42 8.54 7.80 -3.32
C LEU A 42 7.29 7.98 -4.18
N VAL A 43 6.14 7.44 -3.75
CA VAL A 43 4.88 7.37 -4.50
C VAL A 43 3.69 7.46 -3.55
N GLU A 44 2.53 7.87 -4.06
CA GLU A 44 1.30 7.86 -3.26
C GLU A 44 0.74 6.44 -3.14
N VAL A 45 0.49 5.99 -1.91
CA VAL A 45 0.07 4.63 -1.63
C VAL A 45 -1.41 4.59 -1.23
N HIS A 46 -2.16 3.74 -1.92
CA HIS A 46 -3.60 3.53 -1.73
C HIS A 46 -3.89 2.09 -1.30
N ILE A 47 -4.76 1.90 -0.32
CA ILE A 47 -5.22 0.58 0.13
C ILE A 47 -6.69 0.40 -0.21
N LEU A 48 -6.97 -0.55 -1.11
CA LEU A 48 -8.32 -1.02 -1.40
C LEU A 48 -8.67 -2.14 -0.43
N THR A 49 -9.83 -2.01 0.20
CA THR A 49 -10.34 -3.03 1.11
C THR A 49 -11.86 -3.10 1.08
N ALA A 50 -12.38 -4.30 1.25
CA ALA A 50 -13.80 -4.56 1.51
C ALA A 50 -14.10 -4.71 3.01
N ASP A 51 -13.17 -4.28 3.89
CA ASP A 51 -13.32 -4.38 5.33
C ASP A 51 -14.53 -3.57 5.83
N THR A 52 -15.48 -4.30 6.44
CA THR A 52 -16.72 -3.76 6.99
C THR A 52 -16.63 -3.49 8.49
N PHE A 53 -15.60 -4.01 9.16
CA PHE A 53 -15.44 -3.94 10.61
C PHE A 53 -14.45 -2.84 11.04
N GLY A 54 -13.73 -2.23 10.09
CA GLY A 54 -12.86 -1.08 10.34
C GLY A 54 -11.47 -1.44 10.88
N LEU A 55 -11.13 -2.72 10.91
CA LEU A 55 -9.82 -3.23 11.32
C LEU A 55 -8.69 -2.65 10.45
N VAL A 56 -8.91 -2.44 9.16
CA VAL A 56 -7.90 -1.83 8.28
C VAL A 56 -7.54 -0.41 8.72
N ARG A 57 -8.55 0.38 9.11
CA ARG A 57 -8.31 1.74 9.61
C ARG A 57 -7.52 1.73 10.92
N GLU A 58 -7.74 0.74 11.77
CA GLU A 58 -6.95 0.56 13.00
C GLU A 58 -5.51 0.16 12.68
N GLN A 59 -5.30 -0.78 11.75
CA GLN A 59 -3.97 -1.28 11.40
C GLN A 59 -3.12 -0.24 10.66
N CYS A 60 -3.76 0.58 9.80
CA CYS A 60 -3.11 1.55 8.92
C CYS A 60 -3.24 3.01 9.38
N GLY A 61 -3.92 3.30 10.49
CA GLY A 61 -4.28 4.68 10.86
C GLY A 61 -3.12 5.65 11.04
N ASP A 62 -1.93 5.13 11.39
CA ASP A 62 -0.71 5.92 11.55
C ASP A 62 0.21 5.88 10.30
N LEU A 63 -0.24 5.24 9.22
CA LEU A 63 0.53 5.09 7.99
C LEU A 63 0.17 6.20 6.98
N PRO A 64 1.14 6.65 6.16
CA PRO A 64 0.90 7.61 5.08
C PRO A 64 0.24 6.93 3.87
N VAL A 65 -0.97 6.42 4.04
CA VAL A 65 -1.75 5.71 3.01
C VAL A 65 -3.19 6.24 2.98
N THR A 66 -3.84 6.12 1.82
CA THR A 66 -5.27 6.46 1.65
C THR A 66 -6.13 5.20 1.53
#